data_AF-A0A7Y7CFT5-F1
#
_entry.id   AF-A0A7Y7CFT5-F1
#
_cell.length_a   1.000
_cell.length_b   1.000
_cell.length_c   1.000
_cell.angle_alpha   90.00
_cell.angle_beta   90.00
_cell.angle_gamma   90.00
#
_symmetry.space_group_name_H-M   'P 1'
#
loop_
_entity.id
_entity.type
_entity.pdbx_description
1 polymer ?
#
loop_
_entity_poly.entity_id
_entity_poly.type
_entity_poly.pdbx_seq_one_letter_code
_entity_poly.pdbx_strand_id
1 'polypeptide(L)'
;MRRLGSVVLSMSLFVGCGVAETESPSPAPVQSEQQQAPLTASDVDVAPECQGILTFVNTATFAKLDQYLPSNVATNIVARRATASFVSLADLSSVSLVGEARLAQIESGARAEGAITSTCVGIIDQLAVSVDDQAELVSLVNSISDTELHDVLPYAWNGAVNLLNQRPYASAHAIGGTTGIGAVSLRNLRNAATLSKPLESLINAVNALPQPDHGAKMARHFNWYDVLGDRYYHFGIHECFGFEPGESPFDAPLRATPADAAEVRGNFLSALNFANRNNQLNPTTYAHGVNNLNALTEGRSFKGCYFGYANDPWSGNNVAFFVDTVSGFSLMTRTYWSE
;
A
#
# COMPACT_ATOMS: atom_id res chain seq x y z
N MET A 1 8.31 45.83 -38.26
CA MET A 1 8.44 47.20 -37.72
C MET A 1 7.23 47.51 -36.83
N ARG A 2 7.33 48.56 -35.99
CA ARG A 2 6.26 49.02 -35.06
C ARG A 2 4.93 49.38 -35.74
N ARG A 3 3.80 49.05 -35.09
CA ARG A 3 2.75 49.93 -34.54
C ARG A 3 1.76 49.03 -33.77
N LEU A 4 1.42 49.22 -32.49
CA LEU A 4 0.85 50.39 -31.76
C LEU A 4 -0.62 50.67 -32.14
N GLY A 5 -1.51 50.64 -31.14
CA GLY A 5 -2.96 50.87 -31.33
C GLY A 5 -3.82 50.64 -30.08
N SER A 6 -3.49 51.23 -28.93
CA SER A 6 -4.34 51.19 -27.73
C SER A 6 -5.47 52.23 -27.79
N VAL A 7 -6.65 51.90 -27.26
CA VAL A 7 -7.76 52.84 -26.98
C VAL A 7 -8.26 52.58 -25.54
N VAL A 8 -8.74 53.62 -24.85
CA VAL A 8 -8.94 53.65 -23.38
C VAL A 8 -10.18 54.49 -23.03
N LEU A 9 -10.79 54.24 -21.86
CA LEU A 9 -11.95 54.96 -21.24
C LEU A 9 -13.33 54.69 -21.93
N SER A 10 -14.49 54.86 -21.28
CA SER A 10 -14.83 55.56 -20.02
C SER A 10 -15.92 54.85 -19.17
N MET A 11 -16.11 55.28 -17.92
CA MET A 11 -17.15 54.79 -16.96
C MET A 11 -18.46 55.61 -16.99
N SER A 12 -19.59 55.00 -16.60
CA SER A 12 -20.72 55.51 -15.75
C SER A 12 -21.84 54.42 -15.71
N LEU A 13 -22.42 53.95 -14.60
CA LEU A 13 -23.24 54.62 -13.56
C LEU A 13 -24.50 55.29 -14.15
N PHE A 14 -25.76 55.12 -13.70
CA PHE A 14 -26.44 54.43 -12.57
C PHE A 14 -27.94 54.27 -12.97
N VAL A 15 -28.88 53.49 -12.39
CA VAL A 15 -28.99 52.51 -11.27
C VAL A 15 -30.25 51.61 -11.55
N GLY A 16 -30.54 50.53 -10.79
CA GLY A 16 -31.83 49.80 -10.95
C GLY A 16 -32.11 48.56 -10.08
N CYS A 17 -32.65 48.75 -8.87
CA CYS A 17 -33.48 47.83 -8.07
C CYS A 17 -33.28 46.29 -8.16
N GLY A 18 -32.20 45.80 -7.54
CA GLY A 18 -32.20 44.71 -6.53
C GLY A 18 -33.01 43.41 -6.71
N VAL A 19 -32.27 42.31 -6.86
CA VAL A 19 -32.46 41.07 -6.08
C VAL A 19 -31.14 40.79 -5.34
N ALA A 20 -31.19 40.22 -4.15
CA ALA A 20 -29.97 39.86 -3.41
C ALA A 20 -29.46 38.47 -3.86
N GLU A 21 -28.49 38.45 -4.76
CA GLU A 21 -27.70 37.25 -5.03
C GLU A 21 -26.60 37.11 -3.97
N THR A 22 -26.59 35.98 -3.27
CA THR A 22 -25.55 35.64 -2.29
C THR A 22 -24.21 35.48 -2.97
N GLU A 23 -23.17 36.15 -2.45
CA GLU A 23 -21.78 35.80 -2.75
C GLU A 23 -21.56 34.32 -2.39
N SER A 24 -21.39 33.47 -3.40
CA SER A 24 -20.90 32.11 -3.20
C SER A 24 -19.51 32.20 -2.59
N PRO A 25 -19.25 31.61 -1.40
CA PRO A 25 -17.91 31.56 -0.85
C PRO A 25 -16.97 30.91 -1.87
N SER A 26 -15.86 31.56 -2.17
CA SER A 26 -14.78 30.89 -2.92
C SER A 26 -14.38 29.64 -2.15
N PRO A 27 -14.15 28.49 -2.82
CA PRO A 27 -13.66 27.30 -2.15
C PRO A 27 -12.38 27.66 -1.41
N ALA A 28 -12.30 27.32 -0.13
CA ALA A 28 -11.13 27.57 0.69
C ALA A 28 -9.89 26.93 0.03
N PRO A 29 -8.69 27.53 0.18
CA PRO A 29 -7.47 26.87 -0.27
C PRO A 29 -7.39 25.49 0.37
N VAL A 30 -7.23 24.45 -0.46
CA VAL A 30 -7.21 23.05 -0.02
C VAL A 30 -6.13 22.92 1.04
N GLN A 31 -6.54 22.73 2.30
CA GLN A 31 -5.60 22.42 3.36
C GLN A 31 -4.94 21.10 3.00
N SER A 32 -3.62 21.04 3.13
CA SER A 32 -2.88 19.78 3.00
C SER A 32 -3.16 18.93 4.24
N GLU A 33 -4.37 18.40 4.33
CA GLU A 33 -4.73 17.37 5.29
C GLU A 33 -3.71 16.25 5.14
N GLN A 34 -3.01 15.93 6.23
CA GLN A 34 -2.20 14.74 6.29
C GLN A 34 -3.17 13.57 6.20
N GLN A 35 -3.35 13.02 5.00
CA GLN A 35 -4.33 11.97 4.70
C GLN A 35 -3.86 10.63 5.28
N GLN A 36 -3.86 10.59 6.60
CA GLN A 36 -3.35 9.52 7.44
C GLN A 36 -4.45 8.45 7.49
N ALA A 37 -4.26 7.40 6.69
CA ALA A 37 -5.20 6.29 6.62
C ALA A 37 -5.51 5.75 8.04
N PRO A 38 -6.78 5.41 8.36
CA PRO A 38 -7.13 4.91 9.68
C PRO A 38 -6.34 3.64 10.02
N LEU A 39 -5.53 3.71 11.09
CA LEU A 39 -4.71 2.58 11.55
C LEU A 39 -5.60 1.38 11.88
N THR A 40 -5.53 0.34 11.06
CA THR A 40 -6.21 -0.94 11.30
C THR A 40 -5.41 -1.80 12.28
N ALA A 41 -6.01 -2.89 12.78
CA ALA A 41 -5.34 -3.79 13.74
C ALA A 41 -4.04 -4.45 13.20
N SER A 42 -3.84 -4.47 11.87
CA SER A 42 -2.59 -4.91 11.24
C SER A 42 -1.78 -3.75 10.62
N ASP A 43 -2.36 -2.56 10.49
CA ASP A 43 -1.66 -1.34 10.08
C ASP A 43 -1.23 -0.51 11.31
N VAL A 44 -0.48 -1.15 12.20
CA VAL A 44 0.14 -0.49 13.35
C VAL A 44 1.41 0.23 12.87
N ASP A 45 1.73 1.40 13.40
CA ASP A 45 2.98 2.10 13.07
C ASP A 45 4.20 1.61 13.88
N VAL A 46 4.03 0.59 14.71
CA VAL A 46 5.08 -0.05 15.51
C VAL A 46 5.01 -1.58 15.38
N ALA A 47 6.05 -2.17 14.77
CA ALA A 47 6.25 -3.62 14.74
C ALA A 47 6.32 -4.23 16.16
N PRO A 48 5.90 -5.49 16.38
CA PRO A 48 5.89 -6.11 17.71
C PRO A 48 7.24 -6.04 18.44
N GLU A 49 8.34 -6.25 17.72
CA GLU A 49 9.72 -6.22 18.20
C GLU A 49 10.15 -4.82 18.68
N CYS A 50 9.46 -3.78 18.20
CA CYS A 50 9.70 -2.38 18.52
C CYS A 50 8.71 -1.80 19.55
N GLN A 51 7.74 -2.58 20.07
CA GLN A 51 6.78 -2.11 21.09
C GLN A 51 7.46 -1.68 22.41
N GLY A 52 8.71 -2.09 22.61
CA GLY A 52 9.61 -1.55 23.64
C GLY A 52 9.79 -0.03 23.60
N ILE A 53 9.65 0.62 22.43
CA ILE A 53 9.74 2.08 22.28
C ILE A 53 8.59 2.77 23.03
N LEU A 54 7.35 2.38 22.73
CA LEU A 54 6.17 2.90 23.44
C LEU A 54 6.17 2.50 24.92
N THR A 55 6.67 1.30 25.24
CA THR A 55 6.83 0.82 26.63
C THR A 55 7.79 1.72 27.41
N PHE A 56 8.94 2.08 26.84
CA PHE A 56 9.91 3.00 27.44
C PHE A 56 9.29 4.39 27.66
N VAL A 57 8.66 4.98 26.63
CA VAL A 57 8.06 6.32 26.71
C VAL A 57 6.90 6.38 27.72
N ASN A 58 6.12 5.31 27.87
CA ASN A 58 5.04 5.23 28.84
C ASN A 58 5.53 5.03 30.29
N THR A 59 6.63 4.29 30.51
CA THR A 59 7.05 3.87 31.86
C THR A 59 8.25 4.63 32.45
N ALA A 60 9.16 5.17 31.64
CA ALA A 60 10.37 5.84 32.10
C ALA A 60 10.07 7.06 33.00
N THR A 61 10.87 7.33 34.03
CA THR A 61 10.70 8.53 34.87
C THR A 61 11.03 9.81 34.08
N PHE A 62 10.57 10.98 34.54
CA PHE A 62 10.96 12.26 33.94
C PHE A 62 12.49 12.38 33.82
N ALA A 63 13.22 12.12 34.92
CA ALA A 63 14.68 12.19 34.96
C ALA A 63 15.37 11.14 34.07
N LYS A 64 14.68 10.06 33.66
CA LYS A 64 15.17 9.10 32.67
C LYS A 64 14.92 9.58 31.23
N LEU A 65 13.78 10.20 30.95
CA LEU A 65 13.53 10.83 29.64
C LEU A 65 14.46 12.03 29.40
N ASP A 66 14.70 12.85 30.43
CA ASP A 66 15.59 14.02 30.43
C ASP A 66 17.09 13.68 30.21
N GLN A 67 17.48 12.41 30.36
CA GLN A 67 18.82 11.93 29.99
C GLN A 67 19.02 11.78 28.48
N TYR A 68 17.94 11.63 27.71
CA TYR A 68 17.99 11.41 26.25
C TYR A 68 17.31 12.53 25.45
N LEU A 69 16.44 13.33 26.08
CA LEU A 69 15.61 14.36 25.47
C LEU A 69 15.77 15.70 26.17
N PRO A 70 15.60 16.84 25.47
CA PRO A 70 15.50 18.14 26.12
C PRO A 70 14.35 18.19 27.14
N SER A 71 14.55 18.87 28.26
CA SER A 71 13.64 18.86 29.42
C SER A 71 12.21 19.31 29.12
N ASN A 72 12.03 20.21 28.14
CA ASN A 72 10.70 20.61 27.66
C ASN A 72 9.99 19.48 26.88
N VAL A 73 10.72 18.73 26.05
CA VAL A 73 10.20 17.53 25.37
C VAL A 73 9.83 16.45 26.40
N ALA A 74 10.72 16.18 27.35
CA ALA A 74 10.45 15.24 28.45
C ALA A 74 9.23 15.66 29.29
N THR A 75 9.07 16.96 29.57
CA THR A 75 7.89 17.51 30.28
C THR A 75 6.61 17.29 29.46
N ASN A 76 6.62 17.62 28.17
CA ASN A 76 5.45 17.48 27.29
C ASN A 76 5.01 16.00 27.18
N ILE A 77 5.96 15.07 27.06
CA ILE A 77 5.70 13.63 27.02
C ILE A 77 5.09 13.14 28.34
N VAL A 78 5.66 13.52 29.49
CA VAL A 78 5.16 13.13 30.81
C VAL A 78 3.76 13.71 31.07
N ALA A 79 3.50 14.95 30.65
CA ALA A 79 2.19 15.58 30.75
C ALA A 79 1.14 14.89 29.85
N ARG A 80 1.47 14.62 28.57
CA ARG A 80 0.56 13.95 27.63
C ARG A 80 0.20 12.53 28.08
N ARG A 81 1.17 11.73 28.53
CA ARG A 81 0.91 10.34 28.94
C ARG A 81 0.14 10.21 30.26
N ALA A 82 0.18 11.24 31.11
CA ALA A 82 -0.61 11.29 32.34
C ALA A 82 -2.13 11.35 32.08
N THR A 83 -2.54 11.84 30.90
CA THR A 83 -3.94 11.80 30.44
C THR A 83 -4.30 10.43 29.86
N ALA A 84 -3.43 9.86 29.01
CA ALA A 84 -3.56 8.52 28.44
C ALA A 84 -2.22 8.04 27.88
N SER A 85 -1.86 6.77 28.08
CA SER A 85 -0.64 6.17 27.51
C SER A 85 -0.62 6.24 25.98
N PHE A 86 0.59 6.38 25.40
CA PHE A 86 0.78 6.33 23.95
C PHE A 86 0.54 4.92 23.40
N VAL A 87 -0.20 4.83 22.30
CA VAL A 87 -0.54 3.58 21.60
C VAL A 87 0.03 3.46 20.19
N SER A 88 0.65 4.54 19.68
CA SER A 88 1.25 4.62 18.34
C SER A 88 2.38 5.64 18.30
N LEU A 89 3.25 5.57 17.29
CA LEU A 89 4.23 6.64 17.03
C LEU A 89 3.58 7.92 16.53
N ALA A 90 2.46 7.83 15.79
CA ALA A 90 1.64 8.97 15.41
C ALA A 90 1.21 9.79 16.63
N ASP A 91 0.64 9.13 17.65
CA ASP A 91 0.22 9.79 18.90
C ASP A 91 1.41 10.40 19.66
N LEU A 92 2.54 9.70 19.70
CA LEU A 92 3.78 10.23 20.27
C LEU A 92 4.33 11.45 19.51
N SER A 93 4.29 11.43 18.18
CA SER A 93 4.74 12.54 17.32
C SER A 93 3.80 13.77 17.37
N SER A 94 2.55 13.58 17.79
CA SER A 94 1.59 14.67 18.00
C SER A 94 1.97 15.57 19.20
N VAL A 95 2.85 15.09 20.09
CA VAL A 95 3.34 15.84 21.23
C VAL A 95 4.19 17.01 20.77
N SER A 96 3.88 18.20 21.29
CA SER A 96 4.64 19.42 20.99
C SER A 96 6.14 19.21 21.16
N LEU A 97 6.89 19.53 20.10
CA LEU A 97 8.35 19.36 19.94
C LEU A 97 8.87 17.91 19.73
N VAL A 98 8.01 16.88 19.63
CA VAL A 98 8.40 15.49 19.30
C VAL A 98 8.43 15.29 17.78
N GLY A 99 9.33 16.01 17.11
CA GLY A 99 9.68 15.74 15.71
C GLY A 99 10.56 14.49 15.56
N GLU A 100 10.86 14.11 14.31
CA GLU A 100 11.69 12.97 13.93
C GLU A 100 13.00 12.85 14.75
N ALA A 101 13.76 13.94 14.89
CA ALA A 101 15.00 13.97 15.67
C ALA A 101 14.81 13.65 17.18
N ARG A 102 13.58 13.77 17.71
CA ARG A 102 13.23 13.32 19.07
C ARG A 102 12.74 11.89 19.10
N LEU A 103 12.08 11.40 18.04
CA LEU A 103 11.77 9.97 17.88
C LEU A 103 13.06 9.15 17.84
N ALA A 104 14.08 9.58 17.08
CA ALA A 104 15.40 8.94 17.06
C ALA A 104 16.11 8.96 18.43
N GLN A 105 15.97 10.03 19.21
CA GLN A 105 16.48 10.07 20.59
C GLN A 105 15.70 9.16 21.54
N ILE A 106 14.38 9.05 21.39
CA ILE A 106 13.51 8.13 22.13
C ILE A 106 13.90 6.69 21.83
N GLU A 107 14.14 6.34 20.56
CA GLU A 107 14.59 5.01 20.17
C GLU A 107 15.97 4.68 20.77
N SER A 108 16.92 5.62 20.68
CA SER A 108 18.25 5.49 21.29
C SER A 108 18.17 5.27 22.81
N GLY A 109 17.29 5.99 23.51
CA GLY A 109 17.00 5.77 24.94
C GLY A 109 16.38 4.40 25.22
N ALA A 110 15.36 3.99 24.45
CA ALA A 110 14.73 2.68 24.58
C ALA A 110 15.72 1.54 24.32
N ARG A 111 16.68 1.71 23.41
CA ARG A 111 17.74 0.75 23.09
C ARG A 111 18.82 0.71 24.19
N ALA A 112 19.20 1.87 24.73
CA ALA A 112 20.17 1.97 25.83
C ALA A 112 19.66 1.37 27.15
N GLU A 113 18.36 1.51 27.44
CA GLU A 113 17.71 0.90 28.61
C GLU A 113 17.26 -0.56 28.38
N GLY A 114 17.55 -1.14 27.21
CA GLY A 114 17.24 -2.53 26.88
C GLY A 114 15.75 -2.83 26.64
N ALA A 115 14.91 -1.81 26.47
CA ALA A 115 13.49 -1.98 26.15
C ALA A 115 13.27 -2.50 24.72
N ILE A 116 14.18 -2.18 23.78
CA ILE A 116 14.27 -2.83 22.46
C ILE A 116 15.65 -3.48 22.25
N THR A 117 15.68 -4.51 21.41
CA THR A 117 16.90 -5.28 21.10
C THR A 117 17.29 -5.13 19.62
N SER A 118 18.26 -5.93 19.15
CA SER A 118 18.64 -6.02 17.73
C SER A 118 17.53 -6.51 16.80
N THR A 119 16.41 -7.05 17.30
CA THR A 119 15.24 -7.42 16.48
C THR A 119 14.40 -6.22 16.01
N CYS A 120 14.54 -5.07 16.67
CA CYS A 120 13.98 -3.80 16.20
C CYS A 120 15.06 -3.02 15.42
N VAL A 121 14.82 -2.76 14.13
CA VAL A 121 15.74 -2.00 13.26
C VAL A 121 15.80 -0.54 13.68
N GLY A 122 14.66 0.05 14.03
CA GLY A 122 14.55 1.41 14.53
C GLY A 122 13.31 2.14 14.00
N ILE A 123 13.27 3.46 14.18
CA ILE A 123 12.22 4.34 13.63
C ILE A 123 12.72 4.95 12.31
N ILE A 124 11.98 4.71 11.24
CA ILE A 124 12.23 5.23 9.89
C ILE A 124 10.95 5.96 9.46
N ASP A 125 11.01 7.26 9.18
CA ASP A 125 9.84 8.07 8.77
C ASP A 125 8.60 7.87 9.66
N GLN A 126 8.77 7.91 10.99
CA GLN A 126 7.71 7.67 11.99
C GLN A 126 7.09 6.25 11.99
N LEU A 127 7.76 5.29 11.34
CA LEU A 127 7.40 3.86 11.32
C LEU A 127 8.48 3.08 12.07
N ALA A 128 8.12 2.32 13.12
CA ALA A 128 9.07 1.42 13.76
C ALA A 128 9.03 0.03 13.12
N VAL A 129 10.19 -0.40 12.64
CA VAL A 129 10.35 -1.52 11.69
C VAL A 129 11.16 -2.65 12.35
N SER A 130 10.72 -3.90 12.23
CA SER A 130 11.48 -5.08 12.70
C SER A 130 12.57 -5.50 11.70
N VAL A 131 13.46 -6.42 12.11
CA VAL A 131 14.44 -7.01 11.18
C VAL A 131 13.76 -7.77 10.03
N ASP A 132 12.65 -8.45 10.32
CA ASP A 132 11.91 -9.23 9.34
C ASP A 132 11.09 -8.32 8.41
N ASP A 133 10.46 -7.27 8.95
CA ASP A 133 9.83 -6.19 8.15
C ASP A 133 10.83 -5.57 7.17
N GLN A 134 12.06 -5.29 7.64
CA GLN A 134 13.12 -4.73 6.78
C GLN A 134 13.51 -5.73 5.69
N ALA A 135 13.68 -7.01 6.01
CA ALA A 135 14.06 -8.03 5.04
C ALA A 135 13.01 -8.13 3.92
N GLU A 136 11.73 -8.18 4.29
CA GLU A 136 10.62 -8.28 3.33
C GLU A 136 10.39 -6.97 2.56
N LEU A 137 10.50 -5.80 3.19
CA LEU A 137 10.44 -4.50 2.52
C LEU A 137 11.56 -4.34 1.47
N VAL A 138 12.79 -4.76 1.79
CA VAL A 138 13.92 -4.75 0.86
C VAL A 138 13.74 -5.79 -0.25
N SER A 139 13.17 -6.95 0.07
CA SER A 139 12.81 -7.98 -0.92
C SER A 139 11.77 -7.46 -1.92
N LEU A 140 10.69 -6.84 -1.42
CA LEU A 140 9.64 -6.23 -2.22
C LEU A 140 10.19 -5.13 -3.11
N VAL A 141 10.79 -4.09 -2.52
CA VAL A 141 11.20 -2.87 -3.26
C VAL A 141 12.22 -3.16 -4.36
N ASN A 142 12.99 -4.25 -4.25
CA ASN A 142 13.91 -4.71 -5.29
C ASN A 142 13.26 -5.55 -6.41
N SER A 143 12.12 -6.20 -6.15
CA SER A 143 11.49 -7.16 -7.07
C SER A 143 10.13 -6.74 -7.65
N ILE A 144 9.42 -5.82 -6.99
CA ILE A 144 8.11 -5.29 -7.38
C ILE A 144 8.15 -4.69 -8.80
N SER A 145 7.10 -4.92 -9.60
CA SER A 145 6.99 -4.38 -10.94
C SER A 145 6.72 -2.86 -10.94
N ASP A 146 6.92 -2.20 -12.07
CA ASP A 146 6.66 -0.76 -12.22
C ASP A 146 5.19 -0.40 -11.97
N THR A 147 4.26 -1.13 -12.61
CA THR A 147 2.81 -0.93 -12.45
C THR A 147 2.35 -1.24 -11.03
N GLU A 148 2.78 -2.35 -10.45
CA GLU A 148 2.45 -2.74 -9.08
C GLU A 148 2.99 -1.75 -8.04
N LEU A 149 4.19 -1.19 -8.26
CA LEU A 149 4.75 -0.17 -7.37
C LEU A 149 3.92 1.11 -7.42
N HIS A 150 3.42 1.51 -8.59
CA HIS A 150 2.52 2.65 -8.73
C HIS A 150 1.11 2.37 -8.17
N ASP A 151 0.61 1.13 -8.22
CA ASP A 151 -0.63 0.72 -7.53
C ASP A 151 -0.47 0.75 -5.99
N VAL A 152 0.72 0.47 -5.44
CA VAL A 152 1.03 0.59 -3.98
C VAL A 152 1.33 2.03 -3.56
N LEU A 153 1.85 2.86 -4.48
CA LEU A 153 2.25 4.26 -4.27
C LEU A 153 1.48 5.27 -5.15
N PRO A 154 0.13 5.25 -5.21
CA PRO A 154 -0.64 6.02 -6.19
C PRO A 154 -0.43 7.55 -6.07
N TYR A 155 -0.14 8.05 -4.87
CA TYR A 155 0.12 9.46 -4.60
C TYR A 155 1.60 9.83 -4.54
N ALA A 156 2.52 8.87 -4.75
CA ALA A 156 3.96 9.06 -4.62
C ALA A 156 4.73 8.64 -5.88
N TRP A 157 4.17 8.93 -7.06
CA TRP A 157 4.71 8.58 -8.39
C TRP A 157 6.21 8.89 -8.55
N ASN A 158 6.66 10.10 -8.19
CA ASN A 158 8.08 10.45 -8.25
C ASN A 158 8.95 9.62 -7.28
N GLY A 159 8.40 9.20 -6.15
CA GLY A 159 9.03 8.27 -5.22
C GLY A 159 9.14 6.86 -5.81
N ALA A 160 8.08 6.34 -6.43
CA ALA A 160 8.09 5.06 -7.13
C ALA A 160 9.14 5.03 -8.26
N VAL A 161 9.16 6.05 -9.11
CA VAL A 161 10.19 6.22 -10.16
C VAL A 161 11.61 6.30 -9.57
N ASN A 162 11.80 6.99 -8.44
CA ASN A 162 13.12 7.04 -7.79
C ASN A 162 13.53 5.68 -7.19
N LEU A 163 12.61 4.94 -6.56
CA LEU A 163 12.85 3.59 -6.06
C LEU A 163 13.26 2.64 -7.20
N LEU A 164 12.58 2.67 -8.35
CA LEU A 164 12.92 1.85 -9.52
C LEU A 164 14.34 2.15 -10.03
N ASN A 165 14.69 3.42 -10.16
CA ASN A 165 15.99 3.87 -10.69
C ASN A 165 17.18 3.65 -9.74
N GLN A 166 16.94 3.45 -8.44
CA GLN A 166 17.98 3.35 -7.41
C GLN A 166 18.19 1.92 -6.88
N ARG A 167 17.54 0.91 -7.47
CA ARG A 167 17.79 -0.51 -7.15
C ARG A 167 19.25 -0.91 -7.41
N PRO A 168 19.84 -1.81 -6.61
CA PRO A 168 19.24 -2.53 -5.48
C PRO A 168 19.41 -1.80 -4.14
N TYR A 169 18.37 -1.84 -3.31
CA TYR A 169 18.40 -1.42 -1.91
C TYR A 169 18.94 -2.52 -0.99
N ALA A 170 19.60 -2.12 0.10
CA ALA A 170 20.16 -3.02 1.11
C ALA A 170 19.56 -2.84 2.53
N SER A 171 18.71 -1.84 2.75
CA SER A 171 18.07 -1.57 4.06
C SER A 171 16.78 -0.77 3.92
N ALA A 172 15.91 -0.86 4.91
CA ALA A 172 14.69 -0.05 4.99
C ALA A 172 15.00 1.44 5.15
N HIS A 173 16.11 1.78 5.81
CA HIS A 173 16.58 3.17 5.96
C HIS A 173 16.92 3.82 4.61
N ALA A 174 17.53 3.08 3.68
CA ALA A 174 17.81 3.59 2.34
C ALA A 174 16.52 3.78 1.52
N ILE A 175 15.51 2.93 1.73
CA ILE A 175 14.20 3.03 1.08
C ILE A 175 13.44 4.26 1.58
N GLY A 176 13.36 4.49 2.90
CA GLY A 176 12.76 5.69 3.49
C GLY A 176 13.45 6.99 3.04
N GLY A 177 14.79 7.00 3.05
CA GLY A 177 15.60 8.13 2.58
C GLY A 177 15.55 8.42 1.07
N THR A 178 14.75 7.69 0.29
CA THR A 178 14.59 7.93 -1.15
C THR A 178 13.68 9.14 -1.39
N THR A 179 14.14 10.12 -2.18
CA THR A 179 13.37 11.35 -2.44
C THR A 179 11.99 11.06 -3.03
N GLY A 180 10.93 11.51 -2.37
CA GLY A 180 9.53 11.23 -2.76
C GLY A 180 8.91 10.05 -2.00
N ILE A 181 9.68 9.34 -1.19
CA ILE A 181 9.19 8.45 -0.12
C ILE A 181 9.11 9.26 1.18
N GLY A 182 8.27 8.77 2.10
CA GLY A 182 8.03 9.32 3.43
C GLY A 182 7.01 8.45 4.17
N ALA A 183 6.60 8.87 5.37
CA ALA A 183 5.86 8.03 6.34
C ALA A 183 4.69 7.21 5.77
N VAL A 184 3.85 7.79 4.89
CA VAL A 184 2.71 7.08 4.29
C VAL A 184 3.19 6.10 3.21
N SER A 185 4.06 6.53 2.30
CA SER A 185 4.65 5.68 1.25
C SER A 185 5.41 4.48 1.85
N LEU A 186 6.18 4.70 2.91
CA LEU A 186 6.94 3.64 3.60
C LEU A 186 6.01 2.66 4.33
N ARG A 187 4.93 3.16 4.96
CA ARG A 187 3.88 2.32 5.56
C ARG A 187 3.17 1.47 4.50
N ASN A 188 2.79 2.04 3.36
CA ASN A 188 2.20 1.31 2.23
C ASN A 188 3.12 0.20 1.73
N LEU A 189 4.41 0.49 1.50
CA LEU A 189 5.39 -0.51 1.04
C LEU A 189 5.60 -1.63 2.05
N ARG A 190 5.73 -1.30 3.35
CA ARG A 190 5.81 -2.33 4.41
C ARG A 190 4.55 -3.19 4.42
N ASN A 191 3.37 -2.58 4.36
CA ASN A 191 2.10 -3.30 4.40
C ASN A 191 1.95 -4.24 3.19
N ALA A 192 2.33 -3.78 1.99
CA ALA A 192 2.38 -4.60 0.78
C ALA A 192 3.44 -5.73 0.85
N ALA A 193 4.48 -5.56 1.66
CA ALA A 193 5.53 -6.56 1.86
C ALA A 193 5.20 -7.60 2.94
N THR A 194 4.32 -7.31 3.91
CA THR A 194 4.10 -8.17 5.09
C THR A 194 2.68 -8.70 5.24
N LEU A 195 1.64 -7.93 4.86
CA LEU A 195 0.25 -8.31 5.17
C LEU A 195 -0.27 -9.49 4.33
N SER A 196 0.35 -9.80 3.19
CA SER A 196 -0.02 -10.92 2.32
C SER A 196 0.75 -12.22 2.56
N LYS A 197 1.67 -12.28 3.54
CA LYS A 197 2.57 -13.44 3.74
C LYS A 197 1.86 -14.80 3.89
N PRO A 198 0.74 -14.94 4.63
CA PRO A 198 0.00 -16.20 4.67
C PRO A 198 -0.62 -16.60 3.33
N LEU A 199 -1.11 -15.63 2.55
CA LEU A 199 -1.65 -15.84 1.20
C LEU A 199 -0.54 -16.17 0.19
N GLU A 200 0.60 -15.47 0.23
CA GLU A 200 1.80 -15.81 -0.55
C GLU A 200 2.27 -17.25 -0.26
N SER A 201 2.25 -17.66 1.01
CA SER A 201 2.61 -19.03 1.42
C SER A 201 1.68 -20.07 0.81
N LEU A 202 0.38 -19.79 0.72
CA LEU A 202 -0.60 -20.63 0.04
C LEU A 202 -0.41 -20.63 -1.49
N ILE A 203 -0.21 -19.46 -2.10
CA ILE A 203 0.05 -19.30 -3.53
C ILE A 203 1.31 -20.08 -3.94
N ASN A 204 2.38 -20.01 -3.16
CA ASN A 204 3.61 -20.76 -3.39
C ASN A 204 3.39 -22.28 -3.26
N ALA A 205 2.62 -22.71 -2.26
CA ALA A 205 2.26 -24.13 -2.11
C ALA A 205 1.41 -24.66 -3.28
N VAL A 206 0.49 -23.85 -3.83
CA VAL A 206 -0.28 -24.18 -5.05
C VAL A 206 0.63 -24.24 -6.27
N ASN A 207 1.46 -23.21 -6.47
CA ASN A 207 2.35 -23.10 -7.62
C ASN A 207 3.39 -24.23 -7.69
N ALA A 208 3.71 -24.86 -6.56
CA ALA A 208 4.61 -26.01 -6.44
C ALA A 208 3.94 -27.38 -6.67
N LEU A 209 2.61 -27.45 -6.85
CA LEU A 209 1.93 -28.73 -7.14
C LEU A 209 2.32 -29.26 -8.53
N PRO A 210 2.56 -30.59 -8.69
CA PRO A 210 2.88 -31.18 -9.98
C PRO A 210 1.64 -31.20 -10.89
N GLN A 211 1.65 -30.32 -11.89
CA GLN A 211 0.52 -30.09 -12.80
C GLN A 211 1.04 -29.97 -14.24
N PRO A 212 1.35 -31.10 -14.91
CA PRO A 212 1.92 -31.09 -16.26
C PRO A 212 0.90 -30.57 -17.28
N ASP A 213 -0.24 -31.24 -17.41
CA ASP A 213 -1.17 -31.02 -18.54
C ASP A 213 -2.40 -30.17 -18.17
N HIS A 214 -2.69 -30.01 -16.87
CA HIS A 214 -3.77 -29.12 -16.39
C HIS A 214 -3.62 -28.72 -14.92
N GLY A 215 -3.81 -27.43 -14.65
CA GLY A 215 -3.51 -26.84 -13.34
C GLY A 215 -3.97 -25.41 -13.15
N ALA A 216 -3.48 -24.80 -12.07
CA ALA A 216 -3.60 -23.36 -11.87
C ALA A 216 -2.27 -22.75 -11.39
N LYS A 217 -2.03 -21.50 -11.79
CA LYS A 217 -1.01 -20.64 -11.22
C LYS A 217 -1.68 -19.42 -10.59
N MET A 218 -1.07 -18.90 -9.53
CA MET A 218 -1.51 -17.69 -8.86
C MET A 218 -0.32 -16.79 -8.61
N ALA A 219 -0.55 -15.49 -8.50
CA ALA A 219 0.47 -14.53 -8.09
C ALA A 219 -0.14 -13.47 -7.18
N ARG A 220 0.62 -13.06 -6.16
CA ARG A 220 0.41 -11.78 -5.49
C ARG A 220 1.08 -10.69 -6.35
N HIS A 221 2.39 -10.79 -6.55
CA HIS A 221 3.19 -9.85 -7.34
C HIS A 221 3.20 -10.21 -8.83
N PHE A 222 2.85 -9.26 -9.69
CA PHE A 222 2.83 -9.40 -11.17
C PHE A 222 2.73 -8.02 -11.83
N ASN A 223 3.16 -7.89 -13.09
CA ASN A 223 2.86 -6.72 -13.91
C ASN A 223 1.58 -7.00 -14.70
N TRP A 224 0.47 -6.34 -14.34
CA TRP A 224 -0.81 -6.54 -15.03
C TRP A 224 -0.80 -6.02 -16.49
N TYR A 225 0.09 -5.08 -16.82
CA TYR A 225 0.23 -4.56 -18.19
C TYR A 225 0.91 -5.59 -19.10
N ASP A 226 2.04 -6.18 -18.68
CA ASP A 226 2.72 -7.24 -19.43
C ASP A 226 1.80 -8.44 -19.64
N VAL A 227 1.05 -8.81 -18.59
CA VAL A 227 0.07 -9.91 -18.58
C VAL A 227 -1.08 -9.72 -19.59
N LEU A 228 -1.37 -8.48 -20.01
CA LEU A 228 -2.34 -8.16 -21.07
C LEU A 228 -1.68 -7.86 -22.44
N GLY A 229 -0.42 -7.41 -22.46
CA GLY A 229 0.27 -6.94 -23.67
C GLY A 229 1.00 -8.02 -24.48
N ASP A 230 1.06 -9.25 -23.96
CA ASP A 230 1.83 -10.35 -24.52
C ASP A 230 1.16 -11.00 -25.76
N ARG A 231 1.97 -11.63 -26.64
CA ARG A 231 1.50 -12.09 -27.97
C ARG A 231 1.05 -13.55 -27.97
N TYR A 232 -0.15 -13.80 -27.48
CA TYR A 232 -0.74 -15.14 -27.43
C TYR A 232 -1.65 -15.49 -28.61
N TYR A 233 -1.85 -16.79 -28.86
CA TYR A 233 -2.91 -17.30 -29.72
C TYR A 233 -4.28 -17.09 -29.05
N HIS A 234 -5.33 -16.86 -29.85
CA HIS A 234 -6.71 -16.73 -29.38
C HIS A 234 -6.94 -15.76 -28.20
N PHE A 235 -6.07 -14.75 -28.05
CA PHE A 235 -6.19 -13.74 -27.00
C PHE A 235 -7.52 -12.98 -27.12
N GLY A 236 -8.26 -12.92 -26.02
CA GLY A 236 -9.51 -12.17 -25.94
C GLY A 236 -9.79 -11.71 -24.52
N ILE A 237 -9.89 -10.39 -24.33
CA ILE A 237 -10.40 -9.79 -23.09
C ILE A 237 -11.92 -9.95 -23.10
N HIS A 238 -12.47 -10.58 -22.06
CA HIS A 238 -13.91 -10.84 -21.93
C HIS A 238 -14.62 -9.65 -21.27
N GLU A 239 -14.04 -9.15 -20.19
CA GLU A 239 -14.56 -8.02 -19.42
C GLU A 239 -13.42 -7.40 -18.60
N CYS A 240 -13.34 -6.07 -18.54
CA CYS A 240 -12.59 -5.32 -17.55
C CYS A 240 -13.55 -4.55 -16.63
N PHE A 241 -13.12 -4.19 -15.43
CA PHE A 241 -13.95 -3.54 -14.41
C PHE A 241 -13.12 -2.59 -13.54
N GLY A 242 -13.75 -1.55 -12.99
CA GLY A 242 -13.17 -0.67 -11.98
C GLY A 242 -12.05 0.29 -12.44
N PHE A 243 -11.74 0.35 -13.74
CA PHE A 243 -10.90 1.39 -14.32
C PHE A 243 -11.71 2.68 -14.57
N GLU A 244 -11.12 3.85 -14.39
CA GLU A 244 -11.76 5.12 -14.75
C GLU A 244 -11.86 5.31 -16.28
N PRO A 245 -12.77 6.17 -16.78
CA PRO A 245 -12.91 6.43 -18.22
C PRO A 245 -11.63 6.98 -18.85
N GLY A 246 -10.93 6.11 -19.60
CA GLY A 246 -9.64 6.42 -20.24
C GLY A 246 -8.43 5.72 -19.59
N GLU A 247 -8.60 5.07 -18.44
CA GLU A 247 -7.57 4.22 -17.82
C GLU A 247 -7.63 2.75 -18.27
N SER A 248 -8.75 2.31 -18.86
CA SER A 248 -8.92 0.93 -19.31
C SER A 248 -7.81 0.51 -20.28
N PRO A 249 -7.08 -0.59 -20.01
CA PRO A 249 -6.08 -1.09 -20.95
C PRO A 249 -6.78 -1.66 -22.19
N PHE A 250 -6.51 -1.02 -23.34
CA PHE A 250 -7.06 -1.36 -24.66
C PHE A 250 -8.60 -1.17 -24.76
N ASP A 251 -9.16 -1.34 -25.97
CA ASP A 251 -10.61 -1.19 -26.26
C ASP A 251 -11.46 -2.36 -25.70
N ALA A 252 -11.23 -2.72 -24.43
CA ALA A 252 -11.88 -3.82 -23.74
C ALA A 252 -13.34 -3.49 -23.35
N PRO A 253 -14.24 -4.49 -23.26
CA PRO A 253 -15.57 -4.31 -22.68
C PRO A 253 -15.46 -3.92 -21.20
N LEU A 254 -15.80 -2.69 -20.85
CA LEU A 254 -15.72 -2.17 -19.47
C LEU A 254 -17.07 -2.30 -18.74
N ARG A 255 -17.09 -3.07 -17.65
CA ARG A 255 -18.21 -3.19 -16.72
C ARG A 255 -18.35 -1.92 -15.88
N ALA A 256 -19.58 -1.44 -15.72
CA ALA A 256 -19.90 -0.22 -14.98
C ALA A 256 -19.66 -0.29 -13.46
N THR A 257 -19.37 -1.46 -12.90
CA THR A 257 -19.09 -1.66 -11.47
C THR A 257 -17.76 -2.39 -11.27
N PRO A 258 -16.93 -1.99 -10.28
CA PRO A 258 -15.74 -2.74 -9.89
C PRO A 258 -16.09 -4.15 -9.42
N ALA A 259 -15.08 -4.99 -9.21
CA ALA A 259 -15.25 -6.28 -8.52
C ALA A 259 -15.29 -6.08 -7.00
N ASP A 260 -16.05 -6.93 -6.30
CA ASP A 260 -16.18 -6.89 -4.84
C ASP A 260 -15.37 -7.99 -4.15
N ALA A 261 -15.35 -7.94 -2.82
CA ALA A 261 -14.69 -8.94 -1.97
C ALA A 261 -15.13 -10.39 -2.26
N ALA A 262 -16.41 -10.63 -2.56
CA ALA A 262 -16.94 -11.96 -2.81
C ALA A 262 -16.54 -12.49 -4.21
N GLU A 263 -16.49 -11.62 -5.22
CA GLU A 263 -16.01 -11.93 -6.56
C GLU A 263 -14.52 -12.35 -6.54
N VAL A 264 -13.65 -11.57 -5.88
CA VAL A 264 -12.22 -11.89 -5.74
C VAL A 264 -12.01 -13.21 -4.98
N ARG A 265 -12.68 -13.39 -3.84
CA ARG A 265 -12.62 -14.64 -3.04
C ARG A 265 -13.12 -15.83 -3.85
N GLY A 266 -14.24 -15.69 -4.55
CA GLY A 266 -14.86 -16.75 -5.36
C GLY A 266 -13.96 -17.20 -6.51
N ASN A 267 -13.35 -16.25 -7.22
CA ASN A 267 -12.39 -16.53 -8.29
C ASN A 267 -11.15 -17.28 -7.76
N PHE A 268 -10.54 -16.78 -6.68
CA PHE A 268 -9.37 -17.42 -6.06
C PHE A 268 -9.69 -18.83 -5.56
N LEU A 269 -10.80 -19.02 -4.84
CA LEU A 269 -11.21 -20.32 -4.33
C LEU A 269 -11.54 -21.32 -5.47
N SER A 270 -12.07 -20.85 -6.59
CA SER A 270 -12.27 -21.67 -7.79
C SER A 270 -10.95 -22.20 -8.34
N ALA A 271 -9.96 -21.32 -8.59
CA ALA A 271 -8.64 -21.71 -9.05
C ALA A 271 -7.88 -22.60 -8.04
N LEU A 272 -8.05 -22.33 -6.74
CA LEU A 272 -7.48 -23.12 -5.63
C LEU A 272 -8.04 -24.54 -5.58
N ASN A 273 -9.35 -24.70 -5.72
CA ASN A 273 -10.00 -26.01 -5.74
C ASN A 273 -9.64 -26.79 -7.03
N PHE A 274 -9.50 -26.11 -8.18
CA PHE A 274 -9.06 -26.74 -9.43
C PHE A 274 -7.64 -27.31 -9.34
N ALA A 275 -6.73 -26.56 -8.70
CA ALA A 275 -5.36 -27.00 -8.44
C ALA A 275 -5.27 -28.08 -7.34
N ASN A 276 -5.99 -27.91 -6.23
CA ASN A 276 -5.97 -28.79 -5.07
C ASN A 276 -7.00 -29.94 -5.15
N ARG A 277 -7.46 -30.31 -6.36
CA ARG A 277 -8.44 -31.39 -6.60
C ARG A 277 -8.12 -32.73 -5.92
N ASN A 278 -6.83 -32.98 -5.66
CA ASN A 278 -6.30 -34.17 -5.01
C ASN A 278 -6.09 -34.02 -3.48
N ASN A 279 -6.42 -32.87 -2.88
CA ASN A 279 -6.20 -32.53 -1.46
C ASN A 279 -4.72 -32.70 -1.00
N GLN A 280 -3.79 -32.17 -1.81
CA GLN A 280 -2.34 -32.28 -1.58
C GLN A 280 -1.76 -31.11 -0.75
N LEU A 281 -2.49 -30.01 -0.60
CA LEU A 281 -2.05 -28.86 0.21
C LEU A 281 -2.14 -29.14 1.72
N ASN A 282 -1.22 -28.56 2.48
CA ASN A 282 -1.26 -28.58 3.94
C ASN A 282 -2.52 -27.83 4.46
N PRO A 283 -3.39 -28.45 5.29
CA PRO A 283 -4.63 -27.82 5.76
C PRO A 283 -4.43 -26.52 6.57
N THR A 284 -3.32 -26.41 7.31
CA THR A 284 -2.99 -25.21 8.09
C THR A 284 -2.56 -24.07 7.17
N THR A 285 -1.72 -24.34 6.16
CA THR A 285 -1.36 -23.35 5.12
C THR A 285 -2.59 -22.91 4.32
N TYR A 286 -3.48 -23.84 3.95
CA TYR A 286 -4.76 -23.55 3.30
C TYR A 286 -5.62 -22.60 4.15
N ALA A 287 -5.85 -22.94 5.42
CA ALA A 287 -6.70 -22.15 6.31
C ALA A 287 -6.13 -20.75 6.57
N HIS A 288 -4.83 -20.62 6.81
CA HIS A 288 -4.21 -19.30 7.03
C HIS A 288 -4.22 -18.43 5.77
N GLY A 289 -3.91 -18.98 4.60
CA GLY A 289 -3.93 -18.22 3.34
C GLY A 289 -5.32 -17.75 2.94
N VAL A 290 -6.35 -18.62 3.07
CA VAL A 290 -7.75 -18.25 2.79
C VAL A 290 -8.27 -17.21 3.80
N ASN A 291 -7.97 -17.36 5.09
CA ASN A 291 -8.37 -16.37 6.11
C ASN A 291 -7.67 -15.01 5.90
N ASN A 292 -6.41 -15.02 5.46
CA ASN A 292 -5.68 -13.81 5.12
C ASN A 292 -6.26 -13.12 3.87
N LEU A 293 -6.58 -13.87 2.81
CA LEU A 293 -7.31 -13.32 1.66
C LEU A 293 -8.66 -12.71 2.07
N ASN A 294 -9.42 -13.38 2.94
CA ASN A 294 -10.68 -12.85 3.45
C ASN A 294 -10.47 -11.49 4.13
N ALA A 295 -9.51 -11.39 5.06
CA ALA A 295 -9.21 -10.12 5.75
C ALA A 295 -8.71 -9.02 4.81
N LEU A 296 -7.82 -9.33 3.87
CA LEU A 296 -7.28 -8.37 2.90
C LEU A 296 -8.34 -7.81 1.94
N THR A 297 -9.36 -8.61 1.61
CA THR A 297 -10.44 -8.22 0.69
C THR A 297 -11.67 -7.63 1.38
N GLU A 298 -11.75 -7.65 2.71
CA GLU A 298 -12.96 -7.25 3.43
C GLU A 298 -13.28 -5.74 3.27
N GLY A 299 -14.49 -5.44 2.78
CA GLY A 299 -14.93 -4.08 2.49
C GLY A 299 -14.21 -3.40 1.31
N ARG A 300 -13.45 -4.16 0.49
CA ARG A 300 -12.66 -3.62 -0.63
C ARG A 300 -13.39 -3.72 -1.98
N SER A 301 -13.02 -2.81 -2.86
CA SER A 301 -13.41 -2.75 -4.28
C SER A 301 -12.17 -2.88 -5.15
N PHE A 302 -12.33 -3.54 -6.30
CA PHE A 302 -11.21 -3.94 -7.15
C PHE A 302 -11.39 -3.50 -8.61
N LYS A 303 -10.31 -2.98 -9.21
CA LYS A 303 -10.14 -2.89 -10.67
C LYS A 303 -9.50 -4.16 -11.20
N GLY A 304 -9.68 -4.49 -12.48
CA GLY A 304 -9.15 -5.72 -13.05
C GLY A 304 -9.81 -6.17 -14.34
N CYS A 305 -9.41 -7.35 -14.85
CA CYS A 305 -10.01 -7.95 -16.06
C CYS A 305 -10.06 -9.48 -16.00
N TYR A 306 -11.02 -10.03 -16.74
CA TYR A 306 -11.11 -11.43 -17.16
C TYR A 306 -10.72 -11.56 -18.63
N PHE A 307 -9.80 -12.48 -18.95
CA PHE A 307 -9.38 -12.73 -20.32
C PHE A 307 -8.92 -14.17 -20.54
N GLY A 308 -8.99 -14.63 -21.78
CA GLY A 308 -8.56 -15.95 -22.21
C GLY A 308 -7.45 -15.88 -23.26
N TYR A 309 -6.56 -16.89 -23.28
CA TYR A 309 -5.54 -17.04 -24.32
C TYR A 309 -4.96 -18.46 -24.42
N ALA A 310 -4.26 -18.73 -25.52
CA ALA A 310 -3.56 -19.97 -25.78
C ALA A 310 -2.07 -19.71 -26.09
N ASN A 311 -1.16 -20.59 -25.65
CA ASN A 311 0.25 -20.48 -26.04
C ASN A 311 0.47 -21.01 -27.48
N ASP A 312 -0.40 -21.90 -27.90
CA ASP A 312 -0.34 -22.74 -29.09
C ASP A 312 -1.77 -23.28 -29.38
N PRO A 313 -2.05 -23.91 -30.54
CA PRO A 313 -3.41 -24.37 -30.89
C PRO A 313 -4.03 -25.46 -30.00
N TRP A 314 -3.29 -26.06 -29.06
CA TRP A 314 -3.69 -27.21 -28.24
C TRP A 314 -3.64 -26.92 -26.73
N SER A 315 -3.46 -25.65 -26.34
CA SER A 315 -3.55 -25.21 -24.94
C SER A 315 -4.58 -24.11 -24.74
N GLY A 316 -5.07 -23.96 -23.51
CA GLY A 316 -6.00 -22.90 -23.14
C GLY A 316 -5.77 -22.40 -21.73
N ASN A 317 -5.85 -21.08 -21.55
CA ASN A 317 -5.63 -20.38 -20.31
C ASN A 317 -6.80 -19.42 -20.06
N ASN A 318 -7.34 -19.43 -18.84
CA ASN A 318 -8.28 -18.42 -18.38
C ASN A 318 -7.61 -17.66 -17.25
N VAL A 319 -7.52 -16.34 -17.36
CA VAL A 319 -6.83 -15.48 -16.41
C VAL A 319 -7.79 -14.43 -15.86
N ALA A 320 -7.71 -14.22 -14.56
CA ALA A 320 -8.33 -13.10 -13.86
C ALA A 320 -7.25 -12.34 -13.09
N PHE A 321 -7.31 -11.02 -13.09
CA PHE A 321 -6.53 -10.22 -12.15
C PHE A 321 -7.39 -9.15 -11.49
N PHE A 322 -7.02 -8.81 -10.26
CA PHE A 322 -7.69 -7.85 -9.39
C PHE A 322 -6.65 -6.97 -8.71
N VAL A 323 -6.97 -5.69 -8.51
CA VAL A 323 -6.16 -4.69 -7.79
C VAL A 323 -7.09 -3.84 -6.92
N ASP A 324 -6.86 -3.81 -5.60
CA ASP A 324 -7.58 -2.98 -4.62
C ASP A 324 -7.34 -1.50 -4.94
N THR A 325 -8.42 -0.75 -5.14
CA THR A 325 -8.35 0.66 -5.57
C THR A 325 -7.89 1.64 -4.46
N VAL A 326 -7.60 1.14 -3.26
CA VAL A 326 -7.18 1.91 -2.08
C VAL A 326 -5.85 1.42 -1.51
N SER A 327 -5.58 0.11 -1.51
CA SER A 327 -4.37 -0.46 -0.88
C SER A 327 -3.29 -0.94 -1.86
N GLY A 328 -3.57 -1.05 -3.15
CA GLY A 328 -2.66 -1.66 -4.13
C GLY A 328 -2.53 -3.19 -4.00
N PHE A 329 -3.18 -3.81 -2.99
CA PHE A 329 -3.24 -5.27 -2.87
C PHE A 329 -3.85 -5.86 -4.14
N SER A 330 -3.11 -6.76 -4.76
CA SER A 330 -3.42 -7.34 -6.06
C SER A 330 -3.32 -8.86 -6.05
N LEU A 331 -4.05 -9.49 -6.96
CA LEU A 331 -4.16 -10.94 -7.04
C LEU A 331 -4.42 -11.35 -8.48
N MET A 332 -3.58 -12.24 -9.03
CA MET A 332 -3.80 -12.89 -10.31
C MET A 332 -4.09 -14.38 -10.09
N THR A 333 -5.06 -14.91 -10.83
CA THR A 333 -5.30 -16.34 -10.99
C THR A 333 -5.23 -16.72 -12.47
N ARG A 334 -4.68 -17.89 -12.76
CA ARG A 334 -4.63 -18.50 -14.10
C ARG A 334 -5.00 -19.96 -13.96
N THR A 335 -6.08 -20.42 -14.59
CA THR A 335 -6.28 -21.85 -14.85
C THR A 335 -5.77 -22.19 -16.25
N TYR A 336 -5.21 -23.38 -16.43
CA TYR A 336 -4.65 -23.81 -17.72
C TYR A 336 -4.87 -25.29 -17.99
N TRP A 337 -4.89 -25.64 -19.28
CA TRP A 337 -4.86 -27.00 -19.81
C TRP A 337 -4.06 -27.07 -21.12
N SER A 338 -3.60 -28.28 -21.46
CA SER A 338 -3.00 -28.65 -22.75
C SER A 338 -3.32 -30.12 -23.08
N GLU A 339 -3.49 -30.43 -24.37
CA GLU A 339 -3.64 -31.81 -24.91
C GLU A 339 -2.29 -32.51 -25.19
#